data_AF-A0A2H9TPY0-F1
#
_entry.id   AF-A0A2H9TPY0-F1
#
_cell.length_a   1.000
_cell.length_b   1.000
_cell.length_c   1.000
_cell.angle_alpha   90.00
_cell.angle_beta   90.00
_cell.angle_gamma   90.00
#
_symmetry.space_group_name_H-M   'P 1'
#
loop_
_entity.id
_entity.type
_entity.pdbx_description
1 polymer ?
#
loop_
_entity_poly.entity_id
_entity_poly.type
_entity_poly.pdbx_seq_one_letter_code
_entity_poly.pdbx_strand_id
1 'polypeptide(L)'
;MGHPDHGCSEFGGLSHGCRNLDYNVPFPPHPESKLTQDEVMLEEEHFIRIIRAFSSFASNTQRSLKKYNGDYEALSEQHQKLIPEYAEKLSRVEAATLENQKFYDAVIAVHRTVLEFQDTANVVSKTDERTISVNASDVVLTQTESESLRSLLRQVMRDWSDEGAAERQATYAFLYTELDTEFPNGRGDTAVLVPGAGLGRLAYEISQKGTERWHLLIE
;
A
#
# COMPACT_ATOMS: atom_id res chain seq x y z
N MET A 1 25.67 -35.29 -38.59
CA MET A 1 26.04 -34.35 -39.67
C MET A 1 25.28 -33.06 -39.36
N GLY A 2 25.80 -32.11 -38.58
CA GLY A 2 26.90 -31.18 -38.90
C GLY A 2 26.36 -30.16 -39.92
N HIS A 3 25.93 -28.94 -39.56
CA HIS A 3 26.68 -27.72 -39.19
C HIS A 3 25.64 -26.55 -39.04
N PRO A 4 25.99 -25.30 -38.64
CA PRO A 4 27.28 -24.77 -38.16
C PRO A 4 27.21 -23.88 -36.90
N ASP A 5 28.36 -23.80 -36.25
CA ASP A 5 28.80 -22.72 -35.37
C ASP A 5 28.87 -21.36 -36.10
N HIS A 6 28.38 -20.31 -35.44
CA HIS A 6 28.94 -18.97 -35.55
C HIS A 6 29.16 -18.43 -34.14
N GLY A 7 30.43 -18.28 -33.80
CA GLY A 7 30.89 -17.75 -32.52
C GLY A 7 30.58 -16.27 -32.36
N CYS A 8 30.41 -15.87 -31.10
CA CYS A 8 30.73 -14.53 -30.66
C CYS A 8 31.64 -14.66 -29.43
N SER A 9 32.80 -14.03 -29.56
CA SER A 9 33.97 -14.12 -28.69
C SER A 9 33.73 -13.58 -27.29
N GLU A 10 34.22 -14.35 -26.33
CA GLU A 10 34.92 -13.95 -25.11
C GLU A 10 34.96 -12.43 -24.79
N PHE A 11 34.22 -12.04 -23.75
CA PHE A 11 34.73 -11.07 -22.78
C PHE A 11 34.92 -11.78 -21.45
N GLY A 12 36.16 -11.78 -21.01
CA GLY A 12 36.66 -12.58 -19.90
C GLY A 12 36.05 -12.20 -18.56
N GLY A 13 35.71 -13.27 -17.83
CA GLY A 13 36.20 -13.46 -16.47
C GLY A 13 35.55 -12.63 -15.38
N LEU A 14 34.46 -13.15 -14.81
CA LEU A 14 34.22 -13.18 -13.37
C LEU A 14 33.31 -14.39 -13.08
N SER A 15 33.94 -15.54 -12.86
CA SER A 15 33.28 -16.72 -12.31
C SER A 15 32.95 -16.48 -10.84
N HIS A 16 31.75 -15.96 -10.55
CA HIS A 16 31.15 -16.11 -9.23
C HIS A 16 29.97 -17.06 -9.37
N GLY A 17 30.17 -18.27 -8.86
CA GLY A 17 29.21 -19.35 -8.97
C GLY A 17 27.85 -18.95 -8.41
N CYS A 18 26.82 -19.18 -9.21
CA CYS A 18 25.45 -19.29 -8.73
C CYS A 18 25.41 -20.38 -7.65
N ARG A 19 25.48 -20.00 -6.38
CA ARG A 19 25.16 -20.92 -5.29
C ARG A 19 23.64 -21.09 -5.29
N ASN A 20 23.22 -22.34 -5.33
CA ASN A 20 21.83 -22.76 -5.21
C ASN A 20 21.18 -22.07 -4.01
N LEU A 21 20.00 -21.50 -4.25
CA LEU A 21 19.16 -20.84 -3.25
C LEU A 21 18.55 -21.89 -2.32
N ASP A 22 19.20 -22.17 -1.20
CA ASP A 22 18.54 -22.88 -0.09
C ASP A 22 17.69 -21.87 0.70
N TYR A 23 16.39 -21.82 0.38
CA TYR A 23 15.34 -21.06 1.08
C TYR A 23 15.02 -21.62 2.49
N ASN A 24 15.92 -22.40 3.09
CA ASN A 24 15.60 -23.32 4.18
C ASN A 24 16.33 -22.97 5.48
N VAL A 25 16.38 -21.68 5.83
CA VAL A 25 16.74 -21.25 7.18
C VAL A 25 15.48 -21.34 8.04
N PRO A 26 15.42 -22.19 9.08
CA PRO A 26 14.22 -22.34 9.89
C PRO A 26 13.97 -21.03 10.63
N PHE A 27 12.83 -20.39 10.36
CA PHE A 27 12.33 -19.31 11.22
C PHE A 27 12.21 -19.86 12.65
N PRO A 28 12.62 -19.10 13.69
CA PRO A 28 12.24 -19.47 15.05
C PRO A 28 10.72 -19.57 15.08
N PRO A 29 10.14 -20.66 15.62
CA PRO A 29 8.69 -20.81 15.66
C PRO A 29 8.13 -19.61 16.42
N HIS A 30 7.38 -18.76 15.71
CA HIS A 30 6.53 -17.79 16.38
C HIS A 30 5.68 -18.58 17.38
N PRO A 31 5.51 -18.12 18.63
CA PRO A 31 4.49 -18.70 19.49
C PRO A 31 3.19 -18.63 18.70
N GLU A 32 2.58 -19.79 18.40
CA GLU A 32 1.29 -19.85 17.71
C GLU A 32 0.27 -19.12 18.59
N SER A 33 0.11 -17.80 18.39
CA SER A 33 -1.08 -17.11 18.85
C SER A 33 -2.20 -17.62 17.96
N LYS A 34 -2.81 -18.72 18.36
CA LYS A 34 -4.01 -19.21 17.70
C LYS A 34 -5.08 -18.16 17.96
N LEU A 35 -5.31 -17.29 16.98
CA LEU A 35 -6.46 -16.40 16.96
C LEU A 35 -7.69 -17.25 17.26
N THR A 36 -8.50 -16.77 18.18
CA THR A 36 -9.79 -17.36 18.48
C THR A 36 -10.68 -17.27 17.24
N GLN A 37 -11.65 -18.18 17.14
CA GLN A 37 -12.60 -18.17 16.01
C GLN A 37 -13.36 -16.82 15.92
N ASP A 38 -13.64 -16.21 17.08
CA ASP A 38 -14.28 -14.89 17.17
C ASP A 38 -13.36 -13.78 16.62
N GLU A 39 -12.05 -13.81 16.91
CA GLU A 39 -11.08 -12.85 16.37
C GLU A 39 -10.96 -12.95 14.84
N VAL A 40 -10.93 -14.17 14.30
CA VAL A 40 -10.90 -14.40 12.85
C VAL A 40 -12.17 -13.84 12.18
N MET A 41 -13.34 -14.06 12.77
CA MET A 41 -14.59 -13.51 12.25
C MET A 41 -14.63 -11.98 12.29
N LEU A 42 -14.15 -11.37 13.39
CA LEU A 42 -14.07 -9.91 13.52
C LEU A 42 -13.08 -9.31 12.51
N GLU A 43 -11.96 -9.98 12.26
CA GLU A 43 -11.00 -9.58 11.23
C GLU A 43 -11.62 -9.62 9.83
N GLU A 44 -12.36 -10.69 9.50
CA GLU A 44 -13.06 -10.80 8.22
C GLU A 44 -14.12 -9.70 8.04
N GLU A 45 -14.91 -9.42 9.08
CA GLU A 45 -15.90 -8.34 9.05
C GLU A 45 -15.22 -6.97 8.86
N HIS A 46 -14.15 -6.72 9.61
CA HIS A 46 -13.38 -5.49 9.50
C HIS A 46 -12.77 -5.34 8.10
N PHE A 47 -12.20 -6.40 7.57
CA PHE A 47 -11.64 -6.43 6.22
C PHE A 47 -12.71 -6.08 5.17
N ILE A 48 -13.88 -6.71 5.22
CA ILE A 48 -15.01 -6.39 4.33
C ILE A 48 -15.43 -4.92 4.48
N ARG A 49 -15.41 -4.39 5.71
CA ARG A 49 -15.72 -2.98 5.98
C ARG A 49 -14.72 -2.04 5.29
N ILE A 50 -13.42 -2.36 5.29
CA ILE A 50 -12.39 -1.58 4.60
C ILE A 50 -12.58 -1.61 3.08
N ILE A 51 -12.84 -2.77 2.48
CA ILE A 51 -13.09 -2.89 1.04
C ILE A 51 -14.30 -2.05 0.61
N ARG A 52 -15.37 -2.07 1.41
CA ARG A 52 -16.56 -1.22 1.23
C ARG A 52 -16.25 0.27 1.40
N ALA A 53 -15.33 0.62 2.29
CA ALA A 53 -14.91 1.99 2.46
C ALA A 53 -14.13 2.50 1.25
N PHE A 54 -13.21 1.69 0.73
CA PHE A 54 -12.42 2.01 -0.46
C PHE A 54 -13.32 2.22 -1.68
N SER A 55 -14.28 1.33 -1.91
CA SER A 55 -15.20 1.42 -3.06
C SER A 55 -16.22 2.57 -2.97
N SER A 56 -16.37 3.20 -1.79
CA SER A 56 -17.36 4.25 -1.54
C SER A 56 -16.76 5.64 -1.28
N PHE A 57 -15.43 5.79 -1.42
CA PHE A 57 -14.70 7.02 -1.09
C PHE A 57 -15.23 8.26 -1.83
N ALA A 58 -15.41 8.18 -3.15
CA ALA A 58 -15.90 9.29 -3.96
C ALA A 58 -17.34 9.67 -3.60
N SER A 59 -18.24 8.69 -3.51
CA SER A 59 -19.63 8.91 -3.13
C SER A 59 -19.75 9.62 -1.78
N ASN A 60 -18.96 9.21 -0.80
CA ASN A 60 -18.95 9.84 0.53
C ASN A 60 -18.36 11.26 0.49
N THR A 61 -17.27 11.46 -0.24
CA THR A 61 -16.66 12.79 -0.39
C THR A 61 -17.60 13.75 -1.12
N GLN A 62 -18.31 13.30 -2.15
CA GLN A 62 -19.32 14.09 -2.86
C GLN A 62 -20.49 14.51 -1.96
N ARG A 63 -20.93 13.67 -1.01
CA ARG A 63 -21.94 14.08 -0.02
C ARG A 63 -21.45 15.26 0.84
N SER A 64 -20.20 15.21 1.30
CA SER A 64 -19.58 16.32 2.04
C SER A 64 -19.45 17.58 1.17
N LEU A 65 -19.04 17.43 -0.09
CA LEU A 65 -18.91 18.55 -1.03
C LEU A 65 -20.25 19.23 -1.33
N LYS A 66 -21.33 18.44 -1.54
CA LYS A 66 -22.69 18.99 -1.69
C LYS A 66 -23.12 19.81 -0.49
N LYS A 67 -22.79 19.35 0.72
CA LYS A 67 -23.04 20.13 1.95
C LYS A 67 -22.28 21.45 1.92
N TYR A 68 -20.97 21.44 1.65
CA TYR A 68 -20.17 22.66 1.57
C TYR A 68 -20.65 23.62 0.47
N ASN A 69 -21.09 23.09 -0.66
CA ASN A 69 -21.67 23.90 -1.72
C ASN A 69 -22.99 24.55 -1.28
N GLY A 70 -23.88 23.80 -0.62
CA GLY A 70 -25.10 24.36 -0.04
C GLY A 70 -24.81 25.45 1.01
N ASP A 71 -23.80 25.25 1.86
CA ASP A 71 -23.35 26.25 2.84
C ASP A 71 -22.81 27.51 2.14
N TYR A 72 -22.11 27.37 1.01
CA TYR A 72 -21.63 28.50 0.21
C TYR A 72 -22.76 29.26 -0.49
N GLU A 73 -23.71 28.54 -1.09
CA GLU A 73 -24.88 29.13 -1.76
C GLU A 73 -25.77 29.88 -0.78
N ALA A 74 -25.77 29.50 0.51
CA ALA A 74 -26.48 30.22 1.56
C ALA A 74 -25.82 31.55 1.99
N LEU A 75 -24.58 31.82 1.57
CA LEU A 75 -23.89 33.09 1.88
C LEU A 75 -24.48 34.26 1.08
N SER A 76 -24.35 35.48 1.63
CA SER A 76 -24.71 36.70 0.90
C SER A 76 -23.78 36.93 -0.30
N GLU A 77 -24.27 37.65 -1.32
CA GLU A 77 -23.45 38.01 -2.49
C GLU A 77 -22.16 38.75 -2.13
N GLN A 78 -22.17 39.55 -1.05
CA GLN A 78 -20.98 40.25 -0.57
C GLN A 78 -19.90 39.28 -0.09
N HIS A 79 -20.28 38.23 0.63
CA HIS A 79 -19.35 37.21 1.10
C HIS A 79 -18.91 36.25 -0.02
N GLN A 80 -19.81 35.91 -0.95
CA GLN A 80 -19.44 35.11 -2.13
C GLN A 80 -18.37 35.81 -2.98
N LYS A 81 -18.47 37.14 -3.14
CA LYS A 81 -17.47 37.95 -3.85
C LYS A 81 -16.08 37.96 -3.21
N LEU A 82 -15.95 37.63 -1.91
CA LEU A 82 -14.65 37.48 -1.25
C LEU A 82 -13.92 36.19 -1.66
N ILE A 83 -14.64 35.21 -2.22
CA ILE A 83 -14.10 33.91 -2.61
C ILE A 83 -14.55 33.58 -4.05
N PRO A 84 -14.10 34.35 -5.06
CA PRO A 84 -14.57 34.21 -6.44
C PRO A 84 -14.18 32.88 -7.08
N GLU A 85 -13.08 32.27 -6.62
CA GLU A 85 -12.54 31.01 -7.16
C GLU A 85 -13.17 29.76 -6.51
N TYR A 86 -14.22 29.91 -5.69
CA TYR A 86 -14.80 28.79 -4.95
C TYR A 86 -15.33 27.68 -5.86
N ALA A 87 -16.07 28.05 -6.91
CA ALA A 87 -16.64 27.10 -7.86
C ALA A 87 -15.56 26.30 -8.60
N GLU A 88 -14.48 26.97 -9.02
CA GLU A 88 -13.34 26.30 -9.66
C GLU A 88 -12.63 25.36 -8.66
N LYS A 89 -12.40 25.82 -7.43
CA LYS A 89 -11.82 24.98 -6.38
C LYS A 89 -12.66 23.73 -6.12
N LEU A 90 -13.99 23.88 -6.04
CA LEU A 90 -14.90 22.75 -5.84
C LEU A 90 -14.79 21.74 -6.99
N SER A 91 -14.80 22.22 -8.24
CA SER A 91 -14.62 21.38 -9.43
C SER A 91 -13.29 20.64 -9.43
N ARG A 92 -12.18 21.30 -9.06
CA ARG A 92 -10.87 20.64 -8.91
C ARG A 92 -10.89 19.53 -7.85
N VAL A 93 -11.56 19.77 -6.72
CA VAL A 93 -11.68 18.77 -5.65
C VAL A 93 -12.55 17.59 -6.10
N GLU A 94 -13.63 17.82 -6.83
CA GLU A 94 -14.46 16.76 -7.41
C GLU A 94 -13.67 15.91 -8.41
N ALA A 95 -12.93 16.54 -9.32
CA ALA A 95 -12.07 15.83 -10.27
C ALA A 95 -11.00 14.99 -9.55
N ALA A 96 -10.29 15.57 -8.58
CA ALA A 96 -9.30 14.86 -7.79
C ALA A 96 -9.92 13.70 -6.98
N THR A 97 -11.14 13.86 -6.49
CA THR A 97 -11.88 12.82 -5.78
C THR A 97 -12.14 11.61 -6.69
N LEU A 98 -12.50 11.85 -7.95
CA LEU A 98 -12.72 10.78 -8.92
C LEU A 98 -11.42 10.07 -9.30
N GLU A 99 -10.31 10.79 -9.47
CA GLU A 99 -9.00 10.15 -9.70
C GLU A 99 -8.56 9.32 -8.50
N ASN A 100 -8.73 9.83 -7.28
CA ASN A 100 -8.43 9.08 -6.07
C ASN A 100 -9.29 7.82 -5.91
N GLN A 101 -10.55 7.84 -6.39
CA GLN A 101 -11.38 6.62 -6.41
C GLN A 101 -10.77 5.54 -7.29
N LYS A 102 -10.24 5.90 -8.47
CA LYS A 102 -9.57 4.93 -9.35
C LYS A 102 -8.37 4.27 -8.68
N PHE A 103 -7.64 5.01 -7.85
CA PHE A 103 -6.55 4.44 -7.04
C PHE A 103 -7.09 3.37 -6.08
N TYR A 104 -8.14 3.66 -5.31
CA TYR A 104 -8.75 2.67 -4.42
C TYR A 104 -9.33 1.46 -5.16
N ASP A 105 -9.97 1.69 -6.31
CA ASP A 105 -10.50 0.62 -7.15
C ASP A 105 -9.39 -0.30 -7.66
N ALA A 106 -8.24 0.27 -8.03
CA ALA A 106 -7.06 -0.49 -8.43
C ALA A 106 -6.49 -1.33 -7.26
N VAL A 107 -6.45 -0.77 -6.05
CA VAL A 107 -6.04 -1.51 -4.83
C VAL A 107 -6.97 -2.70 -4.58
N ILE A 108 -8.29 -2.48 -4.67
CA ILE A 108 -9.29 -3.55 -4.53
C ILE A 108 -9.11 -4.64 -5.62
N ALA A 109 -8.86 -4.23 -6.86
CA ALA A 109 -8.69 -5.15 -7.98
C ALA A 109 -7.47 -6.06 -7.79
N VAL A 110 -6.31 -5.49 -7.41
CA VAL A 110 -5.10 -6.27 -7.11
C VAL A 110 -5.36 -7.26 -5.98
N HIS A 111 -6.03 -6.82 -4.92
CA HIS A 111 -6.33 -7.69 -3.79
C HIS A 111 -7.22 -8.87 -4.19
N ARG A 112 -8.27 -8.63 -4.99
CA ARG A 112 -9.14 -9.71 -5.53
C ARG A 112 -8.32 -10.74 -6.30
N THR A 113 -7.43 -10.28 -7.16
CA THR A 113 -6.54 -11.17 -7.93
C THR A 113 -5.63 -11.99 -7.03
N VAL A 114 -5.05 -11.40 -5.97
CA VAL A 114 -4.20 -12.15 -5.02
C VAL A 114 -4.98 -13.24 -4.29
N LEU A 115 -6.21 -12.96 -3.85
CA LEU A 115 -7.07 -13.98 -3.22
C LEU A 115 -7.39 -15.13 -4.18
N GLU A 116 -7.74 -14.81 -5.43
CA GLU A 116 -8.02 -15.82 -6.47
C GLU A 116 -6.81 -16.76 -6.71
N PHE A 117 -5.58 -16.24 -6.63
CA PHE A 117 -4.37 -17.05 -6.77
C PHE A 117 -4.11 -17.94 -5.54
N GLN A 118 -4.40 -17.46 -4.34
CA GLN A 118 -4.18 -18.19 -3.07
C GLN A 118 -5.20 -19.32 -2.85
N ASP A 119 -6.44 -19.15 -3.34
CA ASP A 119 -7.52 -20.15 -3.22
C ASP A 119 -7.29 -21.42 -4.05
N THR A 120 -6.26 -21.48 -4.90
CA THR A 120 -5.89 -22.73 -5.58
C THR A 120 -5.23 -23.77 -4.66
N ALA A 121 -4.90 -23.40 -3.41
CA ALA A 121 -4.19 -24.26 -2.46
C ALA A 121 -5.03 -24.83 -1.30
N ASN A 122 -6.25 -24.35 -1.02
CA ASN A 122 -7.10 -24.91 0.05
C ASN A 122 -8.60 -24.68 -0.18
N VAL A 123 -9.38 -25.74 0.01
CA VAL A 123 -10.84 -25.81 -0.20
C VAL A 123 -11.57 -25.36 1.08
N VAL A 124 -12.58 -24.48 0.90
CA VAL A 124 -13.52 -23.85 1.88
C VAL A 124 -13.00 -22.52 2.44
N SER A 125 -13.59 -21.34 2.22
CA SER A 125 -15.02 -20.98 2.13
C SER A 125 -15.30 -19.98 1.02
N LYS A 126 -16.51 -20.05 0.47
CA LYS A 126 -17.12 -19.03 -0.37
C LYS A 126 -17.04 -17.65 0.32
N THR A 127 -16.01 -16.88 0.05
CA THR A 127 -16.13 -15.41 0.08
C THR A 127 -16.97 -15.07 -1.15
N ASP A 128 -18.26 -15.38 -1.01
CA ASP A 128 -19.28 -15.32 -2.05
C ASP A 128 -19.07 -14.03 -2.85
N GLU A 129 -19.12 -14.13 -4.18
CA GLU A 129 -19.26 -12.99 -5.10
C GLU A 129 -20.40 -12.03 -4.68
N ARG A 130 -21.28 -12.45 -3.74
CA ARG A 130 -22.33 -11.66 -3.09
C ARG A 130 -21.85 -10.64 -2.05
N THR A 131 -20.70 -10.80 -1.39
CA THR A 131 -20.28 -9.87 -0.30
C THR A 131 -19.71 -8.56 -0.85
N ILE A 132 -19.16 -8.59 -2.07
CA ILE A 132 -18.69 -7.43 -2.84
C ILE A 132 -19.81 -6.89 -3.77
N SER A 133 -20.94 -7.60 -3.89
CA SER A 133 -22.13 -7.20 -4.66
C SER A 133 -23.16 -6.43 -3.82
N VAL A 134 -22.74 -5.74 -2.75
CA VAL A 134 -23.58 -4.70 -2.13
C VAL A 134 -23.17 -3.39 -2.79
N ASN A 135 -24.10 -2.73 -3.47
CA ASN A 135 -23.91 -1.44 -4.14
C ASN A 135 -23.01 -0.52 -3.29
N ALA A 136 -21.74 -0.37 -3.69
CA ALA A 136 -20.75 0.42 -2.96
C ALA A 136 -21.21 1.87 -2.71
N SER A 137 -22.19 2.35 -3.47
CA SER A 137 -22.85 3.65 -3.31
C SER A 137 -23.61 3.84 -1.99
N ASP A 138 -24.02 2.77 -1.30
CA ASP A 138 -24.94 2.87 -0.14
C ASP A 138 -24.21 3.00 1.19
N VAL A 139 -22.90 2.76 1.21
CA VAL A 139 -22.13 2.83 2.45
C VAL A 139 -21.92 4.29 2.84
N VAL A 140 -22.31 4.62 4.07
CA VAL A 140 -21.96 5.89 4.72
C VAL A 140 -20.73 5.65 5.58
N LEU A 141 -19.69 6.43 5.32
CA LEU A 141 -18.47 6.42 6.11
C LEU A 141 -18.63 7.33 7.32
N THR A 142 -18.10 6.88 8.44
CA THR A 142 -17.87 7.74 9.59
C THR A 142 -16.83 8.80 9.24
N GLN A 143 -16.77 9.84 10.07
CA GLN A 143 -15.74 10.87 9.93
C GLN A 143 -14.34 10.27 10.05
N THR A 144 -14.14 9.39 11.03
CA THR A 144 -12.86 8.71 11.27
C THR A 144 -12.43 7.89 10.06
N GLU A 145 -13.32 7.09 9.47
CA GLU A 145 -12.98 6.30 8.28
C GLU A 145 -12.63 7.19 7.10
N SER A 146 -13.42 8.25 6.86
CA SER A 146 -13.16 9.20 5.79
C SER A 146 -11.80 9.89 5.97
N GLU A 147 -11.40 10.17 7.21
CA GLU A 147 -10.11 10.75 7.55
C GLU A 147 -8.96 9.76 7.39
N SER A 148 -9.14 8.50 7.81
CA SER A 148 -8.20 7.41 7.58
C SER A 148 -7.90 7.21 6.10
N LEU A 149 -8.93 7.21 5.24
CA LEU A 149 -8.75 7.10 3.79
C LEU A 149 -7.93 8.27 3.23
N ARG A 150 -8.25 9.51 3.61
CA ARG A 150 -7.44 10.67 3.21
C ARG A 150 -6.01 10.60 3.73
N SER A 151 -5.83 10.03 4.93
CA SER A 151 -4.50 9.81 5.50
C SER A 151 -3.71 8.78 4.70
N LEU A 152 -4.36 7.72 4.23
CA LEU A 152 -3.74 6.73 3.35
C LEU A 152 -3.22 7.36 2.06
N LEU A 153 -3.98 8.25 1.41
CA LEU A 153 -3.51 8.96 0.21
C LEU A 153 -2.27 9.83 0.49
N ARG A 154 -2.24 10.52 1.64
CA ARG A 154 -1.05 11.28 2.06
C ARG A 154 0.14 10.35 2.32
N GLN A 155 -0.09 9.20 2.92
CA GLN A 155 0.95 8.20 3.16
C GLN A 155 1.49 7.63 1.85
N VAL A 156 0.64 7.37 0.86
CA VAL A 156 1.06 6.95 -0.49
C VAL A 156 1.95 7.99 -1.13
N MET A 157 1.58 9.29 -1.06
CA MET A 157 2.42 10.37 -1.57
C MET A 157 3.79 10.40 -0.85
N ARG A 158 3.76 10.41 0.49
CA ARG A 158 4.99 10.42 1.31
C ARG A 158 5.90 9.25 0.97
N ASP A 159 5.38 8.04 0.88
CA ASP A 159 6.18 6.82 0.78
C ASP A 159 6.53 6.45 -0.67
N TRP A 160 5.73 6.82 -1.66
CA TRP A 160 5.86 6.32 -3.04
C TRP A 160 5.88 7.38 -4.14
N SER A 161 5.84 8.68 -3.81
CA SER A 161 6.02 9.75 -4.79
C SER A 161 7.42 10.38 -4.75
N ASP A 162 7.76 11.14 -5.80
CA ASP A 162 9.00 11.89 -5.86
C ASP A 162 8.96 13.11 -4.91
N GLU A 163 7.80 13.75 -4.78
CA GLU A 163 7.58 14.87 -3.85
C GLU A 163 7.83 14.47 -2.39
N GLY A 164 7.52 13.22 -2.02
CA GLY A 164 7.81 12.67 -0.70
C GLY A 164 9.30 12.41 -0.42
N ALA A 165 10.19 12.49 -1.42
CA ALA A 165 11.59 12.08 -1.28
C ALA A 165 12.36 12.89 -0.24
N ALA A 166 12.15 14.21 -0.17
CA ALA A 166 12.82 15.06 0.81
C ALA A 166 12.44 14.68 2.25
N GLU A 167 11.16 14.41 2.50
CA GLU A 167 10.63 14.00 3.80
C GLU A 167 11.13 12.60 4.19
N ARG A 168 11.15 11.65 3.24
CA ARG A 168 11.74 10.33 3.44
C ARG A 168 13.22 10.43 3.78
N GLN A 169 13.99 11.22 3.04
CA GLN A 169 15.41 11.39 3.32
C GLN A 169 15.64 11.97 4.72
N ALA A 170 14.89 13.01 5.10
CA ALA A 170 14.99 13.60 6.43
C ALA A 170 14.63 12.61 7.55
N THR A 171 13.64 11.73 7.31
CA THR A 171 13.18 10.76 8.32
C THR A 171 14.02 9.48 8.34
N TYR A 172 14.50 8.99 7.21
CA TYR A 172 15.15 7.68 7.12
C TYR A 172 16.68 7.76 7.19
N ALA A 173 17.29 8.92 6.92
CA ALA A 173 18.75 9.07 6.89
C ALA A 173 19.43 8.63 8.19
N PHE A 174 18.85 8.97 9.34
CA PHE A 174 19.42 8.56 10.63
C PHE A 174 19.36 7.04 10.78
N LEU A 175 18.25 6.41 10.38
CA LEU A 175 18.11 4.95 10.43
C LEU A 175 19.17 4.28 9.58
N TYR A 176 19.38 4.74 8.34
CA TYR A 176 20.44 4.19 7.48
C TYR A 176 21.83 4.34 8.10
N THR A 177 22.12 5.50 8.70
CA THR A 177 23.42 5.78 9.30
C THR A 177 23.72 4.87 10.48
N GLU A 178 22.75 4.70 11.40
CA GLU A 178 22.89 3.79 12.55
C GLU A 178 23.08 2.36 12.07
N LEU A 179 22.25 1.97 11.12
CA LEU A 179 22.26 0.65 10.51
C LEU A 179 23.61 0.35 9.82
N ASP A 180 24.23 1.32 9.14
CA ASP A 180 25.56 1.13 8.51
C ASP A 180 26.70 1.16 9.54
N THR A 181 26.52 1.86 10.67
CA THR A 181 27.49 1.94 11.77
C THR A 181 27.54 0.63 12.56
N GLU A 182 26.38 0.05 12.86
CA GLU A 182 26.27 -1.22 13.59
C GLU A 182 26.72 -2.42 12.73
N PHE A 183 26.57 -2.32 11.41
CA PHE A 183 26.90 -3.40 10.48
C PHE A 183 27.89 -2.96 9.38
N PRO A 184 29.12 -2.54 9.74
CA PRO A 184 30.07 -1.89 8.83
C PRO A 184 30.67 -2.82 7.78
N ASN A 185 30.68 -4.13 8.03
CA ASN A 185 31.22 -5.16 7.12
C ASN A 185 30.11 -5.86 6.32
N GLY A 186 28.92 -5.25 6.25
CA GLY A 186 27.72 -5.90 5.76
C GLY A 186 26.99 -6.67 6.86
N ARG A 187 25.79 -7.14 6.52
CA ARG A 187 24.80 -7.64 7.51
C ARG A 187 24.65 -9.14 7.56
N GLY A 188 25.31 -9.87 6.64
CA GLY A 188 25.20 -11.33 6.55
C GLY A 188 23.74 -11.81 6.64
N ASP A 189 23.47 -12.75 7.55
CA ASP A 189 22.14 -13.32 7.80
C ASP A 189 21.28 -12.51 8.81
N THR A 190 21.59 -11.24 9.04
CA THR A 190 20.85 -10.42 10.02
C THR A 190 19.44 -10.09 9.51
N ALA A 191 18.43 -10.51 10.26
CA ALA A 191 17.04 -10.13 10.02
C ALA A 191 16.75 -8.74 10.62
N VAL A 192 16.07 -7.88 9.86
CA VAL A 192 15.63 -6.55 10.32
C VAL A 192 14.11 -6.51 10.34
N LEU A 193 13.55 -6.20 11.50
CA LEU A 193 12.13 -5.97 11.71
C LEU A 193 11.83 -4.47 11.67
N VAL A 194 10.81 -4.08 10.90
CA VAL A 194 10.33 -2.70 10.83
C VAL A 194 8.89 -2.67 11.36
N PRO A 195 8.68 -2.47 12.67
CA PRO A 195 7.33 -2.48 13.24
C PRO A 195 6.52 -1.28 12.74
N GLY A 196 5.25 -1.50 12.42
CA GLY A 196 4.38 -0.44 11.91
C GLY A 196 4.92 0.13 10.58
N ALA A 197 5.34 -0.74 9.67
CA ALA A 197 6.00 -0.36 8.42
C ALA A 197 5.16 0.52 7.49
N GLY A 198 3.87 0.71 7.78
CA GLY A 198 2.97 1.48 6.96
C GLY A 198 2.83 0.86 5.58
N LEU A 199 3.21 1.60 4.53
CA LEU A 199 3.22 1.09 3.14
C LEU A 199 4.53 0.37 2.78
N GLY A 200 5.41 0.12 3.75
CA GLY A 200 6.59 -0.72 3.58
C GLY A 200 7.77 -0.06 2.88
N ARG A 201 7.72 1.25 2.59
CA ARG A 201 8.80 1.95 1.87
C ARG A 201 10.15 1.87 2.57
N LEU A 202 10.19 2.08 3.88
CA LEU A 202 11.43 1.99 4.66
C LEU A 202 12.01 0.57 4.60
N ALA A 203 11.17 -0.45 4.85
CA ALA A 203 11.58 -1.86 4.77
C ALA A 203 12.12 -2.19 3.37
N TYR A 204 11.43 -1.74 2.32
CA TYR A 204 11.88 -1.87 0.94
C TYR A 204 13.27 -1.22 0.74
N GLU A 205 13.47 0.03 1.14
CA GLU A 205 14.78 0.69 0.96
C GLU A 205 15.90 0.03 1.76
N ILE A 206 15.61 -0.44 2.98
CA ILE A 206 16.55 -1.24 3.76
C ILE A 206 16.95 -2.47 2.93
N SER A 207 15.98 -3.23 2.40
CA SER A 207 16.27 -4.42 1.60
C SER A 207 17.09 -4.17 0.32
N GLN A 208 17.00 -2.98 -0.26
CA GLN A 208 17.73 -2.64 -1.48
C GLN A 208 19.18 -2.21 -1.23
N LYS A 209 19.50 -1.72 -0.02
CA LYS A 209 20.83 -1.17 0.32
C LYS A 209 21.86 -2.22 0.73
N GLY A 210 21.51 -3.49 0.77
CA GLY A 210 22.42 -4.56 1.16
C GLY A 210 23.10 -5.15 -0.07
N THR A 211 24.42 -5.21 -0.03
CA THR A 211 25.22 -5.92 -1.02
C THR A 211 25.09 -7.45 -0.90
N GLU A 212 24.49 -7.94 0.18
CA GLU A 212 23.98 -9.32 0.32
C GLU A 212 22.55 -9.26 0.90
N ARG A 213 21.70 -10.18 0.42
CA ARG A 213 20.22 -10.14 0.43
C ARG A 213 19.65 -10.14 1.86
N TRP A 214 18.70 -9.23 2.14
CA TRP A 214 18.03 -9.12 3.45
C TRP A 214 16.87 -10.10 3.58
N HIS A 215 16.62 -10.55 4.81
CA HIS A 215 15.34 -11.13 5.22
C HIS A 215 14.52 -10.03 5.91
N LEU A 216 13.48 -9.54 5.23
CA LEU A 216 12.55 -8.56 5.78
C LEU A 216 11.43 -9.26 6.55
N LEU A 217 11.18 -8.79 7.77
CA LEU A 217 9.97 -9.09 8.52
C LEU A 217 9.10 -7.84 8.52
N ILE A 218 7.89 -7.96 7.97
CA ILE A 218 6.83 -6.94 8.04
C ILE A 218 5.73 -7.54 8.92
N GLU A 219 5.45 -6.91 10.05
CA GLU A 219 4.28 -7.18 10.89
C GLU A 219 3.30 -6.00 10.80
#